data_AF-A0A2G2GBX5-F1
#
_entry.id   AF-A0A2G2GBX5-F1
#
_cell.length_a   1.000
_cell.length_b   1.000
_cell.length_c   1.000
_cell.angle_alpha   90.00
_cell.angle_beta   90.00
_cell.angle_gamma   90.00
#
_symmetry.space_group_name_H-M   'P 1'
#
loop_
_entity.id
_entity.type
_entity.pdbx_description
1 polymer ?
#
loop_
_entity_poly.entity_id
_entity_poly.type
_entity_poly.pdbx_seq_one_letter_code
_entity_poly.pdbx_strand_id
1 'polypeptide(L)'
;MSKKKILIFILSFVFTIIVSFSVGYMVALVDTATPYTHKRPSIVPKTALWIGGLDGGNYIEIEKLIDDPINVYQAKIYYDYEICELRYSGKLELNSLEKIFNYKNPDIFSSFDGVKLNLQDGRYLSIVK
;
A
#
# COMPACT_ATOMS: atom_id res chain seq x y z
N MET A 1 16.10 -1.70 -51.96
CA MET A 1 16.97 -2.27 -50.91
C MET A 1 17.06 -3.78 -51.09
N SER A 2 18.25 -4.41 -50.95
CA SER A 2 18.40 -5.87 -51.16
C SER A 2 17.66 -6.68 -50.08
N LYS A 3 17.13 -7.85 -50.43
CA LYS A 3 16.46 -8.78 -49.48
C LYS A 3 17.32 -9.07 -48.25
N LYS A 4 18.65 -9.16 -48.41
CA LYS A 4 19.61 -9.33 -47.30
C LYS A 4 19.63 -8.11 -46.36
N LYS A 5 19.57 -6.89 -46.90
CA LYS A 5 19.54 -5.65 -46.12
C LYS A 5 18.22 -5.48 -45.37
N ILE A 6 17.10 -5.90 -45.99
CA ILE A 6 15.78 -5.91 -45.35
C ILE A 6 15.77 -6.92 -44.18
N LEU A 7 16.31 -8.13 -44.39
CA LEU A 7 16.39 -9.15 -43.35
C LEU A 7 17.25 -8.69 -42.14
N ILE A 8 18.41 -8.08 -42.40
CA ILE A 8 19.27 -7.53 -41.35
C ILE A 8 18.53 -6.42 -40.57
N PHE A 9 17.80 -5.55 -41.25
CA PHE A 9 17.03 -4.50 -40.61
C PHE A 9 15.92 -5.05 -39.70
N ILE A 10 15.18 -6.06 -40.17
CA ILE A 10 14.13 -6.73 -39.38
C ILE A 10 14.73 -7.40 -38.13
N LEU A 11 15.83 -8.14 -38.29
CA LEU A 11 16.50 -8.80 -37.17
C LEU A 11 17.01 -7.79 -36.13
N SER A 12 17.60 -6.68 -36.58
CA SER A 12 18.04 -5.61 -35.69
C SER A 12 16.87 -5.00 -34.93
N PHE A 13 15.74 -4.76 -35.60
CA PHE A 13 14.56 -4.16 -34.99
C PHE A 13 13.93 -5.08 -33.94
N VAL A 14 13.80 -6.38 -34.25
CA VAL A 14 13.30 -7.39 -33.30
C VAL A 14 14.23 -7.51 -32.10
N PHE A 15 15.55 -7.50 -32.33
CA PHE A 15 16.53 -7.53 -31.24
C PHE A 15 16.38 -6.33 -30.31
N THR A 16 16.21 -5.12 -30.86
CA THR A 16 15.97 -3.92 -30.05
C THR A 16 14.71 -4.04 -29.20
N ILE A 17 13.60 -4.54 -29.75
CA ILE A 17 12.36 -4.75 -28.99
C ILE A 17 12.58 -5.72 -27.82
N ILE A 18 13.24 -6.85 -28.08
CA ILE A 18 13.52 -7.86 -27.04
C ILE A 18 14.38 -7.25 -25.93
N VAL A 19 15.42 -6.50 -26.28
CA VAL A 19 16.27 -5.83 -25.30
C VAL A 19 15.46 -4.83 -24.48
N SER A 20 14.65 -3.98 -25.11
CA SER A 20 13.80 -3.02 -24.40
C SER A 20 12.82 -3.69 -23.44
N PHE A 21 12.16 -4.77 -23.85
CA PHE A 21 11.27 -5.55 -22.98
C PHE A 21 12.02 -6.19 -21.81
N SER A 22 13.20 -6.77 -22.07
CA SER A 22 14.00 -7.40 -21.02
C SER A 22 14.50 -6.39 -19.98
N VAL A 23 14.91 -5.19 -20.41
CA VAL A 23 15.31 -4.11 -19.50
C VAL A 23 14.12 -3.63 -18.68
N GLY A 24 12.96 -3.39 -19.31
CA GLY A 24 11.74 -2.98 -18.59
C GLY A 24 11.30 -4.01 -17.56
N TYR A 25 11.37 -5.30 -17.90
CA TYR A 25 11.06 -6.39 -16.97
C TYR A 25 12.04 -6.45 -15.79
N MET A 26 13.34 -6.29 -16.03
CA MET A 26 14.34 -6.28 -14.96
C MET A 26 14.19 -5.08 -14.02
N VAL A 27 13.83 -3.90 -14.54
CA VAL A 27 13.53 -2.71 -13.72
C VAL A 27 12.31 -2.97 -12.83
N ALA A 28 11.22 -3.51 -13.40
CA ALA A 28 10.02 -3.84 -12.63
C ALA A 28 10.30 -4.85 -11.50
N LEU A 29 11.18 -5.84 -11.73
CA LEU A 29 11.59 -6.78 -10.69
C LEU A 29 12.39 -6.10 -9.56
N VAL A 30 13.29 -5.17 -9.89
CA VAL A 30 14.08 -4.43 -8.89
C VAL A 30 13.18 -3.55 -8.02
N ASP A 31 12.18 -2.89 -8.61
CA ASP A 31 11.23 -2.06 -7.86
C ASP A 31 10.40 -2.88 -6.86
N THR A 32 10.11 -4.15 -7.16
CA THR A 32 9.44 -5.06 -6.21
C THR A 32 10.36 -5.64 -5.13
N ALA A 33 11.68 -5.64 -5.35
CA ALA A 33 12.64 -6.33 -4.49
C ALA A 33 13.30 -5.41 -3.44
N THR A 34 13.22 -4.09 -3.60
CA THR A 34 13.74 -3.15 -2.60
C THR A 34 12.63 -2.79 -1.61
N PRO A 35 12.78 -3.08 -0.30
CA PRO A 35 11.82 -2.56 0.67
C PRO A 35 11.93 -1.04 0.63
N TYR A 36 10.84 -0.38 0.23
CA TYR A 36 10.69 1.06 0.24
C TYR A 36 10.88 1.57 1.68
N THR A 37 12.12 1.92 2.02
CA THR A 37 12.52 2.31 3.37
C THR A 37 12.45 3.83 3.49
N HIS A 38 11.23 4.34 3.50
CA HIS A 38 11.03 5.71 3.97
C HIS A 38 11.40 5.77 5.43
N LYS A 39 12.32 6.68 5.77
CA LYS A 39 12.66 6.95 7.16
C LYS A 39 11.40 7.51 7.82
N ARG A 40 10.76 6.72 8.69
CA ARG A 40 9.55 7.13 9.41
C ARG A 40 9.75 8.52 10.02
N PRO A 41 8.91 9.51 9.65
CA PRO A 41 8.98 10.84 10.24
C PRO A 41 8.75 10.81 11.76
N SER A 42 9.41 11.70 12.49
CA SER A 42 9.36 11.73 13.96
C SER A 42 7.98 12.07 14.52
N ILE A 43 7.12 12.71 13.71
CA ILE A 43 5.74 13.07 14.08
C ILE A 43 4.81 11.85 14.12
N VAL A 44 5.17 10.77 13.41
CA VAL A 44 4.35 9.54 13.37
C VAL A 44 4.64 8.69 14.61
N PRO A 45 3.62 8.32 15.39
CA PRO A 45 3.78 7.40 16.50
C PRO A 45 4.42 6.08 16.05
N LYS A 46 5.29 5.50 16.89
CA LYS A 46 5.94 4.20 16.59
C LYS A 46 4.94 3.05 16.42
N THR A 47 3.78 3.21 17.03
CA THR A 47 2.60 2.33 17.03
C THR A 47 1.81 2.40 15.72
N ALA A 48 1.98 3.44 14.91
CA ALA A 48 1.31 3.53 13.62
C ALA A 48 1.95 2.61 12.58
N LEU A 49 1.13 1.89 11.82
CA LEU A 49 1.53 0.94 10.80
C LEU A 49 1.50 1.60 9.43
N TRP A 50 2.51 1.36 8.60
CA TRP A 50 2.49 1.81 7.20
C TRP A 50 1.59 0.88 6.39
N ILE A 51 0.57 1.44 5.74
CA ILE A 51 -0.38 0.74 4.88
C ILE A 51 -0.35 1.41 3.52
N GLY A 52 0.35 0.81 2.57
CA GLY A 52 0.54 1.32 1.22
C GLY A 52 1.71 0.66 0.49
N GLY A 53 1.95 1.10 -0.74
CA GLY A 53 2.99 0.60 -1.62
C GLY A 53 4.05 1.65 -1.96
N LEU A 54 4.80 1.39 -3.03
CA LEU A 54 5.83 2.29 -3.55
C LEU A 54 5.25 3.63 -4.00
N ASP A 55 4.05 3.61 -4.57
CA ASP A 55 3.37 4.81 -5.10
C ASP A 55 2.69 5.66 -4.01
N GLY A 56 2.81 5.25 -2.74
CA GLY A 56 2.27 5.97 -1.60
C GLY A 56 1.44 5.10 -0.66
N GLY A 57 1.04 5.71 0.45
CA GLY A 57 0.39 5.04 1.56
C GLY A 57 0.09 5.98 2.71
N ASN A 58 -0.39 5.38 3.80
CA ASN A 58 -0.75 6.08 5.01
C ASN A 58 -0.13 5.39 6.21
N TYR A 59 0.27 6.17 7.22
CA TYR A 59 0.48 5.62 8.54
C TYR A 59 -0.84 5.58 9.29
N ILE A 60 -1.20 4.42 9.81
CA ILE A 60 -2.47 4.20 10.49
C ILE A 60 -2.19 3.65 11.89
N GLU A 61 -2.62 4.37 12.90
CA GLU A 61 -2.66 3.92 14.27
C GLU A 61 -4.08 3.43 14.57
N ILE A 62 -4.21 2.19 15.04
CA ILE A 62 -5.47 1.60 15.51
C ILE A 62 -5.31 1.25 16.97
N GLU A 63 -6.30 1.60 17.78
CA GLU A 63 -6.40 1.19 19.17
C GLU A 63 -7.81 0.73 19.51
N LYS A 64 -7.92 -0.10 20.54
CA LYS A 64 -9.18 -0.58 21.09
C LYS A 64 -9.34 0.00 22.49
N LEU A 65 -10.35 0.85 22.67
CA LEU A 65 -10.69 1.41 23.99
C LEU A 65 -11.60 0.43 24.74
N ILE A 66 -11.52 0.46 26.08
CA ILE A 66 -12.23 -0.48 26.97
C ILE A 66 -13.76 -0.34 26.81
N ASP A 67 -14.24 0.88 26.64
CA ASP A 67 -15.66 1.19 26.58
C ASP A 67 -16.24 1.16 25.16
N ASP A 68 -15.43 0.89 24.14
CA ASP A 68 -15.90 0.85 22.76
C ASP A 68 -16.62 -0.47 22.44
N PRO A 69 -17.73 -0.43 21.67
CA PRO A 69 -18.39 -1.64 21.18
C PRO A 69 -17.42 -2.56 20.47
N ILE A 70 -17.64 -3.89 20.49
CA ILE A 70 -16.67 -4.90 20.02
C ILE A 70 -16.10 -4.63 18.62
N ASN A 71 -16.90 -4.08 17.72
CA ASN A 71 -16.53 -3.75 16.33
C ASN A 71 -16.01 -2.33 16.12
N VAL A 72 -15.94 -1.50 17.17
CA VAL A 72 -15.49 -0.11 17.08
C VAL A 72 -14.05 0.01 17.55
N TYR A 73 -13.26 0.79 16.82
CA TYR A 73 -11.84 1.01 17.07
C TYR A 73 -11.54 2.50 16.93
N GLN A 74 -10.67 3.03 17.77
CA GLN A 74 -10.16 4.38 17.62
C GLN A 74 -9.00 4.36 16.62
N ALA A 75 -9.00 5.30 15.68
CA ALA A 75 -8.00 5.38 14.62
C ALA A 75 -7.42 6.78 14.48
N LYS A 76 -6.15 6.84 14.09
CA LYS A 76 -5.49 8.03 13.55
C LYS A 76 -4.84 7.70 12.24
N ILE A 77 -5.08 8.53 11.22
CA ILE A 77 -4.55 8.33 9.87
C ILE A 77 -3.69 9.54 9.51
N TYR A 78 -2.42 9.28 9.24
CA TYR A 78 -1.45 10.25 8.79
C TYR A 78 -1.19 10.04 7.30
N TYR A 79 -1.46 11.07 6.52
CA TYR A 79 -1.28 11.07 5.07
C TYR A 79 0.06 11.69 4.73
N ASP A 80 0.59 11.34 3.55
CA ASP A 80 1.90 11.76 3.04
C ASP A 80 3.06 11.14 3.82
N TYR A 81 3.93 10.41 3.12
CA TYR A 81 5.09 9.74 3.74
C TYR A 81 6.18 10.73 4.18
N GLU A 82 6.17 11.96 3.67
CA GLU A 82 7.15 13.01 4.00
C GLU A 82 6.69 13.88 5.16
N ILE A 83 5.47 14.42 5.06
CA ILE A 83 4.92 15.39 6.03
C ILE A 83 4.18 14.67 7.16
N CYS A 84 3.56 13.50 6.87
CA CYS A 84 2.79 12.72 7.82
C CYS A 84 1.73 13.54 8.56
N GLU A 85 0.96 14.31 7.81
CA GLU A 85 -0.10 15.16 8.34
C GLU A 85 -1.26 14.31 8.87
N LEU A 86 -1.72 14.57 10.09
CA LEU A 86 -2.91 13.93 10.64
C LEU A 86 -4.15 14.36 9.83
N ARG A 87 -4.71 13.46 9.04
CA ARG A 87 -5.92 13.70 8.22
C ARG A 87 -7.19 13.22 8.88
N TYR A 88 -7.09 12.21 9.75
CA TYR A 88 -8.24 11.69 10.46
C TYR A 88 -7.86 11.27 11.87
N SER A 89 -8.74 11.59 12.82
CA SER A 89 -8.70 11.07 14.19
C SER A 89 -10.13 10.84 14.64
N GLY A 90 -10.52 9.59 14.86
CA GLY A 90 -11.89 9.25 15.20
C GLY A 90 -12.15 7.76 15.23
N LYS A 91 -13.41 7.39 15.44
CA LYS A 91 -13.82 5.99 15.52
C LYS A 91 -14.02 5.38 14.13
N LEU A 92 -13.56 4.17 13.95
CA LEU A 92 -13.87 3.33 12.80
C LEU A 92 -14.66 2.10 13.29
N GLU A 93 -15.65 1.71 12.51
CA GLU A 93 -16.46 0.53 12.77
C GLU A 93 -16.15 -0.56 11.74
N LEU A 94 -15.83 -1.75 12.25
CA LEU A 94 -15.67 -2.96 11.46
C LEU A 94 -17.04 -3.43 10.96
N ASN A 95 -17.12 -3.77 9.67
CA ASN A 95 -18.33 -4.25 9.01
C ASN A 95 -18.77 -5.67 9.42
N SER A 96 -18.31 -6.17 10.56
CA SER A 96 -18.58 -7.52 11.07
C SER A 96 -18.56 -7.53 12.60
N LEU A 97 -19.53 -8.23 13.19
CA LEU A 97 -19.64 -8.44 14.64
C LEU A 97 -19.06 -9.79 15.10
N GLU A 98 -18.75 -10.69 14.17
CA GLU A 98 -18.53 -12.11 14.48
C GLU A 98 -17.06 -12.45 14.77
N LYS A 99 -16.11 -11.61 14.35
CA LYS A 99 -14.69 -11.92 14.44
C LYS A 99 -13.84 -10.70 14.78
N ILE A 100 -13.24 -10.69 15.97
CA ILE A 100 -12.19 -9.74 16.32
C ILE A 100 -10.96 -10.04 15.45
N PHE A 101 -10.21 -9.00 15.07
CA PHE A 101 -8.94 -9.13 14.38
C PHE A 101 -7.78 -8.58 15.21
N ASN A 102 -6.56 -9.06 14.96
CA ASN A 102 -5.37 -8.53 15.61
C ASN A 102 -4.92 -7.22 14.93
N TYR A 103 -5.47 -6.10 15.38
CA TYR A 103 -5.21 -4.76 14.83
C TYR A 103 -3.76 -4.28 14.96
N LYS A 104 -2.92 -4.99 15.71
CA LYS A 104 -1.48 -4.71 15.83
C LYS A 104 -0.64 -5.42 14.76
N ASN A 105 -1.22 -6.36 14.03
CA ASN A 105 -0.55 -7.05 12.93
C ASN A 105 -0.66 -6.20 11.66
N PRO A 106 0.43 -5.74 11.02
CA PRO A 106 0.34 -5.04 9.73
C PRO A 106 -0.19 -5.93 8.61
N ASP A 107 0.08 -7.23 8.65
CA ASP A 107 -0.21 -8.15 7.54
C ASP A 107 -1.70 -8.41 7.33
N ILE A 108 -2.55 -8.01 8.27
CA ILE A 108 -4.00 -8.15 8.12
C ILE A 108 -4.63 -6.99 7.35
N PHE A 109 -3.91 -5.88 7.16
CA PHE A 109 -4.40 -4.74 6.41
C PHE A 109 -4.03 -4.88 4.95
N SER A 110 -4.96 -4.50 4.07
CA SER A 110 -4.78 -4.54 2.62
C SER A 110 -4.54 -3.14 2.06
N SER A 111 -5.44 -2.19 2.35
CA SER A 111 -5.36 -0.85 1.80
C SER A 111 -6.22 0.14 2.58
N PHE A 112 -5.96 1.43 2.39
CA PHE A 112 -6.86 2.51 2.79
C PHE A 112 -7.26 3.31 1.56
N ASP A 113 -8.55 3.42 1.28
CA ASP A 113 -9.08 4.09 0.07
C ASP A 113 -9.53 5.54 0.31
N GLY A 114 -9.25 6.09 1.49
CA GLY A 114 -9.71 7.42 1.91
C GLY A 114 -10.99 7.40 2.74
N VAL A 115 -11.76 6.30 2.70
CA VAL A 115 -13.02 6.14 3.44
C VAL A 115 -13.02 4.87 4.28
N LYS A 116 -12.44 3.80 3.75
CA LYS A 116 -12.39 2.46 4.32
C LYS A 116 -10.97 1.97 4.48
N LEU A 117 -10.74 1.33 5.62
CA LEU A 117 -9.54 0.54 5.88
C LEU A 117 -9.85 -0.92 5.61
N ASN A 118 -9.38 -1.43 4.47
CA ASN A 118 -9.64 -2.78 4.01
C ASN A 118 -8.69 -3.79 4.67
N LEU A 119 -9.23 -4.94 5.05
CA LEU A 119 -8.48 -6.08 5.59
C LEU A 119 -8.25 -7.13 4.49
N GLN A 120 -7.19 -7.94 4.64
CA GLN A 120 -6.84 -9.00 3.68
C GLN A 120 -7.94 -10.07 3.53
N ASP A 121 -8.80 -10.23 4.53
CA ASP A 121 -9.90 -11.21 4.51
C ASP A 121 -11.22 -10.66 3.94
N GLY A 122 -11.19 -9.49 3.29
CA GLY A 122 -12.34 -8.87 2.63
C GLY A 122 -13.25 -8.04 3.53
N ARG A 123 -12.98 -8.01 4.84
CA ARG A 123 -13.64 -7.09 5.78
C ARG A 123 -13.05 -5.70 5.69
N TYR A 124 -13.74 -4.72 6.27
CA TYR A 124 -13.23 -3.34 6.31
C TYR A 124 -13.72 -2.59 7.54
N LEU A 125 -12.95 -1.58 7.93
CA LEU A 125 -13.39 -0.57 8.88
C LEU A 125 -13.78 0.71 8.14
N SER A 126 -14.86 1.36 8.56
CA SER A 126 -15.30 2.64 8.00
C SER A 126 -15.58 3.67 9.09
N ILE A 127 -15.48 4.95 8.74
CA ILE A 127 -15.80 6.06 9.65
C ILE A 127 -17.23 5.89 10.20
N VAL A 128 -17.37 5.96 11.52
CA VAL A 128 -18.67 5.95 12.20
C VAL A 128 -19.40 7.25 11.85
N LYS A 129 -20.64 7.13 11.37
CA LYS A 129 -21.50 8.29 11.05
C LYS A 129 -22.27 8.77 12.26
#